data_AF-A0A8J5PXM4-F1
#
_entry.id   AF-A0A8J5PXM4-F1
#
_cell.length_a   1.000
_cell.length_b   1.000
_cell.length_c   1.000
_cell.angle_alpha   90.00
_cell.angle_beta   90.00
_cell.angle_gamma   90.00
#
_symmetry.space_group_name_H-M   'P 1'
#
loop_
_entity.id
_entity.type
_entity.pdbx_description
1 polymer ?
#
loop_
_entity_poly.entity_id
_entity_poly.type
_entity_poly.pdbx_seq_one_letter_code
_entity_poly.pdbx_strand_id
1 'polypeptide(L)'
;MFRDLLLLTSLFSFTLAQSGADPYAPVYTTCPSSLKIRKASDGLSDEESSWREQRAKQIIPNLEDYLKLANITNFNVSNYINKLKSDDVPIVGLSISGGGTQSGLGGLGVWQAFDARSAIARAARTGGLTQLFSYITGLSGGGAVTVSLLAVNNFTTTDGVKKASNFSLDYSFGPDGNQTAFFTTIFENMGAKDESGFPVSVADTFGQFWGTWLPEDKVYSNYSDIASKKTAFTLGDAPMPIVCFAEVIPGKSPEIGKLMYPGFNESERFNLTAYEVTPFEFGSWVGGRIQAFIQTKFLGTSMSEGRPQNKSECVQGFDKLTLMQGTTANAFTAWFIDSFYGIPVFAKRWLEKRQKVNPDINDIPIPKDQYDNPLVQLTNMTAEYFDLTFNESLWATYPNPFEDYNEDMKGVSELLLVDGSLTLESNPLRPLIIPDRKLDLIIVYEASSDAPNSWVNGTNLINTALTASQGNIPFPKIPDVNTIVAQNLSFQPTFFGCNASSSTPLLLWLPNAPWTGYTNYSYAQTQFTTNQVDIALENAFQVATERATDGQRRVHQF
;
A
#
# COMPACT_ATOMS: atom_id res chain seq x y z
N MET A 1 22.59 60.52 19.04
CA MET A 1 21.83 60.23 17.81
C MET A 1 21.98 58.74 17.55
N PHE A 2 20.85 58.04 17.70
CA PHE A 2 20.52 56.62 17.49
C PHE A 2 21.61 55.52 17.38
N ARG A 3 21.69 54.52 18.27
CA ARG A 3 20.76 53.42 18.65
C ARG A 3 20.66 52.25 17.66
N ASP A 4 20.79 51.07 18.25
CA ASP A 4 20.16 49.78 17.92
C ASP A 4 20.89 48.84 16.94
N LEU A 5 21.83 48.07 17.51
CA LEU A 5 22.22 46.73 17.06
C LEU A 5 21.18 45.73 17.59
N LEU A 6 20.29 45.26 16.74
CA LEU A 6 19.27 44.25 17.06
C LEU A 6 19.92 42.86 17.17
N LEU A 7 20.02 42.36 18.40
CA LEU A 7 20.16 40.94 18.72
C LEU A 7 18.84 40.23 18.40
N LEU A 8 18.78 39.47 17.29
CA LEU A 8 17.78 38.43 17.12
C LEU A 8 18.16 37.25 18.02
N THR A 9 17.44 37.09 19.13
CA THR A 9 17.45 35.87 19.92
C THR A 9 16.49 34.88 19.24
N SER A 10 17.04 33.93 18.50
CA SER A 10 16.32 32.72 18.10
C SER A 10 16.15 31.83 19.34
N LEU A 11 14.95 31.86 19.92
CA LEU A 11 14.52 30.82 20.85
C LEU A 11 14.34 29.52 20.07
N PHE A 12 15.42 28.79 19.84
CA PHE A 12 15.35 27.37 19.57
C PHE A 12 14.93 26.70 20.88
N SER A 13 13.68 26.26 20.95
CA SER A 13 13.30 25.21 21.89
C SER A 13 14.08 23.97 21.48
N PHE A 14 15.26 23.77 22.06
CA PHE A 14 15.85 22.45 22.16
C PHE A 14 14.86 21.58 22.95
N THR A 15 14.09 20.77 22.25
CA THR A 15 13.63 19.52 22.84
C THR A 15 14.89 18.79 23.26
N LEU A 16 15.06 18.56 24.57
CA LEU A 16 16.06 17.64 25.06
C LEU A 16 15.86 16.33 24.29
N ALA A 17 16.84 15.99 23.46
CA ALA A 17 17.00 14.63 22.99
C ALA A 17 17.09 13.77 24.25
N GLN A 18 16.11 12.88 24.44
CA GLN A 18 16.25 11.78 25.38
C GLN A 18 17.39 10.93 24.83
N SER A 19 18.60 11.17 25.32
CA SER A 19 19.76 10.34 25.00
C SER A 19 19.46 8.91 25.44
N GLY A 20 19.31 7.98 24.49
CA GLY A 20 19.27 6.54 24.78
C GLY A 20 18.06 5.74 24.27
N ALA A 21 17.14 6.31 23.47
CA ALA A 21 16.08 5.53 22.83
C ALA A 21 16.52 5.06 21.42
N ASP A 22 16.33 3.78 21.13
CA ASP A 22 16.56 3.20 19.80
C ASP A 22 15.59 3.82 18.76
N PRO A 23 16.04 4.14 17.54
CA PRO A 23 15.21 4.83 16.56
C PRO A 23 14.11 3.96 15.96
N TYR A 24 14.24 2.64 16.01
CA TYR A 24 13.25 1.67 15.52
C TYR A 24 12.26 1.25 16.60
N ALA A 25 12.71 1.12 17.86
CA ALA A 25 11.86 0.69 18.97
C ALA A 25 10.68 1.64 19.23
N PRO A 26 9.45 1.12 19.42
CA PRO A 26 8.32 1.92 19.87
C PRO A 26 8.53 2.45 21.30
N VAL A 27 7.88 3.56 21.62
CA VAL A 27 8.02 4.22 22.93
C VAL A 27 6.68 4.36 23.65
N TYR A 28 6.69 4.15 24.96
CA TYR A 28 5.53 4.39 25.81
C TYR A 28 5.34 5.89 26.11
N THR A 29 4.08 6.31 26.16
CA THR A 29 3.67 7.69 26.43
C THR A 29 2.29 7.73 27.08
N THR A 30 1.88 8.90 27.57
CA THR A 30 0.52 9.08 28.12
C THR A 30 -0.52 9.10 27.00
N CYS A 31 -1.61 8.36 27.20
CA CYS A 31 -2.71 8.31 26.26
C CYS A 31 -3.47 9.65 26.20
N PRO A 32 -3.82 10.14 24.99
CA PRO A 32 -4.81 11.19 24.86
C PRO A 32 -6.11 10.77 25.52
N SER A 33 -6.79 11.69 26.22
CA SER A 33 -8.07 11.41 26.88
C SER A 33 -9.17 11.00 25.90
N SER A 34 -9.02 11.34 24.63
CA SER A 34 -9.91 11.01 23.52
C SER A 34 -9.60 9.68 22.82
N LEU A 35 -8.48 9.01 23.15
CA LEU A 35 -8.09 7.77 22.48
C LEU A 35 -9.13 6.66 22.72
N LYS A 36 -9.74 6.24 21.63
CA LYS A 36 -10.71 5.14 21.53
C LYS A 36 -10.72 4.68 20.09
N ILE A 37 -11.16 3.45 19.87
CA ILE A 37 -11.46 3.02 18.50
C ILE A 37 -12.73 3.72 17.99
N ARG A 38 -12.76 3.96 16.69
CA ARG A 38 -13.90 4.50 15.93
C ARG A 38 -14.57 3.37 15.18
N LYS A 39 -15.90 3.33 15.17
CA LYS A 39 -16.61 2.32 14.37
C LYS A 39 -16.52 2.71 12.89
N ALA A 40 -16.34 1.74 12.00
CA ALA A 40 -16.36 2.01 10.57
C ALA A 40 -17.72 2.57 10.11
N SER A 41 -18.82 2.15 10.76
CA SER A 41 -20.18 2.65 10.51
C SER A 41 -20.37 4.14 10.83
N ASP A 42 -19.45 4.75 11.58
CA ASP A 42 -19.53 6.18 11.92
C ASP A 42 -19.05 7.07 10.75
N GLY A 43 -18.59 6.47 9.63
CA GLY A 43 -18.13 7.16 8.44
C GLY A 43 -16.63 7.46 8.46
N LEU A 44 -16.21 8.58 7.87
CA LEU A 44 -14.81 9.02 7.90
C LEU A 44 -14.47 9.59 9.28
N SER A 45 -13.20 9.52 9.70
CA SER A 45 -12.74 10.26 10.88
C SER A 45 -12.84 11.76 10.71
N ASP A 46 -12.79 12.49 11.83
CA ASP A 46 -12.73 13.96 11.83
C ASP A 46 -11.47 14.45 11.09
N GLU A 47 -10.34 13.74 11.25
CA GLU A 47 -9.08 14.04 10.58
C GLU A 47 -9.17 13.85 9.06
N GLU A 48 -9.71 12.71 8.58
CA GLU A 48 -9.90 12.49 7.14
C GLU A 48 -10.92 13.49 6.57
N SER A 49 -12.00 13.78 7.28
CA SER A 49 -13.02 14.76 6.87
C SER A 49 -12.43 16.18 6.75
N SER A 50 -11.68 16.63 7.75
CA SER A 50 -11.01 17.94 7.73
C SER A 50 -9.95 18.03 6.64
N TRP A 51 -9.17 16.95 6.45
CA TRP A 51 -8.19 16.87 5.37
C TRP A 51 -8.86 16.94 3.99
N ARG A 52 -10.03 16.30 3.80
CA ARG A 52 -10.79 16.38 2.55
C ARG A 52 -11.25 17.79 2.22
N GLU A 53 -11.72 18.55 3.21
CA GLU A 53 -12.07 19.96 3.00
C GLU A 53 -10.86 20.80 2.57
N GLN A 54 -9.70 20.54 3.15
CA GLN A 54 -8.46 21.21 2.76
C GLN A 54 -8.02 20.80 1.35
N ARG A 55 -8.11 19.50 1.02
CA ARG A 55 -7.81 18.95 -0.30
C ARG A 55 -8.71 19.53 -1.38
N ALA A 56 -10.01 19.69 -1.11
CA ALA A 56 -10.98 20.24 -2.05
C ALA A 56 -10.61 21.66 -2.51
N LYS A 57 -10.05 22.49 -1.62
CA LYS A 57 -9.58 23.84 -1.96
C LYS A 57 -8.45 23.83 -2.99
N GLN A 58 -7.61 22.79 -2.98
CA GLN A 58 -6.56 22.60 -3.99
C GLN A 58 -7.10 21.96 -5.27
N ILE A 59 -8.09 21.07 -5.17
CA ILE A 59 -8.68 20.40 -6.34
C ILE A 59 -9.35 21.41 -7.28
N ILE A 60 -10.06 22.42 -6.78
CA ILE A 60 -10.78 23.40 -7.64
C ILE A 60 -9.85 24.08 -8.67
N PRO A 61 -8.77 24.79 -8.28
CA PRO A 61 -7.88 25.42 -9.26
C PRO A 61 -7.14 24.39 -10.13
N ASN A 62 -6.72 23.25 -9.56
CA ASN A 62 -6.06 22.19 -10.34
C ASN A 62 -6.99 21.58 -11.40
N LEU A 63 -8.29 21.47 -11.12
CA LEU A 63 -9.30 20.97 -12.04
C LEU A 63 -9.54 21.96 -13.17
N GLU A 64 -9.57 23.26 -12.87
CA GLU A 64 -9.64 24.30 -13.89
C GLU A 64 -8.46 24.21 -14.86
N ASP A 65 -7.24 24.12 -14.33
CA ASP A 65 -6.01 24.03 -15.14
C ASP A 65 -5.99 22.76 -15.99
N TYR A 66 -6.37 21.61 -15.40
CA TYR A 66 -6.46 20.35 -16.14
C TYR A 66 -7.51 20.40 -17.26
N LEU A 67 -8.72 20.93 -17.00
CA LEU A 67 -9.78 20.99 -18.00
C LEU A 67 -9.42 21.94 -19.15
N LYS A 68 -8.70 23.03 -18.88
CA LYS A 68 -8.10 23.89 -19.92
C LYS A 68 -7.08 23.14 -20.76
N LEU A 69 -6.21 22.34 -20.13
CA LEU A 69 -5.22 21.52 -20.82
C LEU A 69 -5.86 20.43 -21.70
N ALA A 70 -6.87 19.74 -21.17
CA ALA A 70 -7.61 18.69 -21.86
C ALA A 70 -8.27 19.23 -23.14
N ASN A 71 -8.71 20.51 -23.10
CA ASN A 71 -9.28 21.24 -24.22
C ASN A 71 -10.45 20.48 -24.88
N ILE A 72 -11.44 20.12 -24.05
CA ILE A 72 -12.62 19.36 -24.47
C ILE A 72 -13.53 20.27 -25.33
N THR A 73 -13.79 19.85 -26.56
CA THR A 73 -14.64 20.59 -27.50
C THR A 73 -16.05 20.82 -26.91
N ASN A 74 -16.57 22.03 -27.07
CA ASN A 74 -17.90 22.45 -26.57
C ASN A 74 -18.07 22.42 -25.04
N PHE A 75 -16.99 22.37 -24.26
CA PHE A 75 -17.04 22.43 -22.80
C PHE A 75 -16.56 23.80 -22.28
N ASN A 76 -17.43 24.53 -21.57
CA ASN A 76 -17.07 25.82 -20.98
C ASN A 76 -16.52 25.62 -19.57
N VAL A 77 -15.18 25.58 -19.46
CA VAL A 77 -14.47 25.37 -18.19
C VAL A 77 -14.85 26.41 -17.14
N SER A 78 -14.79 27.71 -17.45
CA SER A 78 -15.07 28.76 -16.47
C SER A 78 -16.49 28.67 -15.90
N ASN A 79 -17.49 28.35 -16.73
CA ASN A 79 -18.87 28.16 -16.26
C ASN A 79 -19.00 26.93 -15.34
N TYR A 80 -18.32 25.83 -15.67
CA TYR A 80 -18.29 24.64 -14.82
C TYR A 80 -17.64 24.92 -13.47
N ILE A 81 -16.44 25.50 -13.46
CA ILE A 81 -15.69 25.81 -12.24
C ILE A 81 -16.44 26.81 -11.35
N ASN A 82 -17.07 27.85 -11.92
CA ASN A 82 -17.87 28.82 -11.17
C ASN A 82 -19.10 28.22 -10.46
N LYS A 83 -19.53 27.02 -10.86
CA LYS A 83 -20.64 26.29 -10.22
C LYS A 83 -20.16 25.30 -9.15
N LEU A 84 -18.88 24.94 -9.13
CA LEU A 84 -18.34 24.01 -8.16
C LEU A 84 -18.21 24.66 -6.79
N LYS A 85 -18.54 23.88 -5.76
CA LYS A 85 -18.28 24.19 -4.36
C LYS A 85 -17.27 23.19 -3.81
N SER A 86 -16.69 23.48 -2.65
CA SER A 86 -15.72 22.60 -2.01
C SER A 86 -16.28 21.23 -1.63
N ASP A 87 -17.59 21.14 -1.37
CA ASP A 87 -18.31 19.88 -1.10
C ASP A 87 -18.72 19.13 -2.38
N ASP A 88 -18.58 19.75 -3.56
CA ASP A 88 -19.00 19.23 -4.87
C ASP A 88 -17.82 18.90 -5.81
N VAL A 89 -16.58 18.83 -5.29
CA VAL A 89 -15.41 18.47 -6.12
C VAL A 89 -15.39 16.97 -6.43
N PRO A 90 -14.92 16.55 -7.62
CA PRO A 90 -14.81 15.13 -7.94
C PRO A 90 -13.78 14.45 -7.05
N ILE A 91 -14.11 13.26 -6.54
CA ILE A 91 -13.26 12.45 -5.69
C ILE A 91 -12.67 11.32 -6.53
N VAL A 92 -11.37 11.43 -6.80
CA VAL A 92 -10.64 10.49 -7.66
C VAL A 92 -9.66 9.65 -6.85
N GLY A 93 -9.68 8.34 -7.05
CA GLY A 93 -8.71 7.41 -6.47
C GLY A 93 -7.74 6.85 -7.51
N LEU A 94 -6.49 6.60 -7.10
CA LEU A 94 -5.52 5.81 -7.86
C LEU A 94 -5.16 4.54 -7.06
N SER A 95 -5.29 3.38 -7.67
CA SER A 95 -4.94 2.08 -7.09
C SER A 95 -3.75 1.50 -7.83
N ILE A 96 -2.69 1.14 -7.10
CA ILE A 96 -1.51 0.46 -7.63
C ILE A 96 -1.46 -0.97 -7.10
N SER A 97 -1.45 -1.95 -8.01
CA SER A 97 -1.52 -3.35 -7.64
C SER A 97 -0.25 -3.87 -6.96
N GLY A 98 -0.37 -5.05 -6.36
CA GLY A 98 0.79 -5.87 -6.06
C GLY A 98 1.44 -6.44 -7.33
N GLY A 99 2.65 -6.98 -7.18
CA GLY A 99 3.47 -7.45 -8.31
C GLY A 99 4.97 -7.19 -8.15
N GLY A 100 5.47 -7.12 -6.90
CA GLY A 100 6.87 -6.79 -6.60
C GLY A 100 7.28 -5.39 -7.07
N THR A 101 8.59 -5.12 -7.03
CA THR A 101 9.15 -3.79 -7.35
C THR A 101 8.76 -3.28 -8.73
N GLN A 102 8.54 -4.14 -9.73
CA GLN A 102 8.12 -3.69 -11.07
C GLN A 102 6.74 -3.03 -11.07
N SER A 103 5.79 -3.52 -10.28
CA SER A 103 4.49 -2.86 -10.12
C SER A 103 4.67 -1.48 -9.49
N GLY A 104 5.54 -1.43 -8.48
CA GLY A 104 5.95 -0.21 -7.81
C GLY A 104 6.55 0.86 -8.74
N LEU A 105 7.49 0.47 -9.59
CA LEU A 105 8.09 1.34 -10.60
C LEU A 105 7.04 1.75 -11.64
N GLY A 106 6.20 0.83 -12.12
CA GLY A 106 5.11 1.16 -13.03
C GLY A 106 4.15 2.20 -12.44
N GLY A 107 3.79 2.08 -11.16
CA GLY A 107 2.97 3.07 -10.46
C GLY A 107 3.61 4.47 -10.42
N LEU A 108 4.94 4.57 -10.29
CA LEU A 108 5.66 5.84 -10.41
C LEU A 108 5.66 6.41 -11.84
N GLY A 109 5.57 5.55 -12.85
CA GLY A 109 5.37 5.92 -14.26
C GLY A 109 3.96 6.48 -14.51
N VAL A 110 2.93 5.84 -13.96
CA VAL A 110 1.55 6.36 -13.98
C VAL A 110 1.46 7.71 -13.25
N TRP A 111 2.10 7.84 -12.08
CA TRP A 111 2.20 9.11 -11.38
C TRP A 111 2.82 10.21 -12.25
N GLN A 112 3.91 9.89 -12.97
CA GLN A 112 4.56 10.82 -13.91
C GLN A 112 3.66 11.21 -15.09
N ALA A 113 2.91 10.25 -15.64
CA ALA A 113 1.97 10.45 -16.75
C ALA A 113 0.84 11.41 -16.43
N PHE A 114 0.50 11.53 -15.16
CA PHE A 114 -0.58 12.35 -14.66
C PHE A 114 -0.11 13.63 -13.97
N ASP A 115 1.20 13.80 -13.75
CA ASP A 115 1.74 14.94 -13.01
C ASP A 115 1.80 16.22 -13.86
N ALA A 116 1.12 17.29 -13.41
CA ALA A 116 1.21 18.61 -14.04
C ALA A 116 2.63 19.15 -14.08
N ARG A 117 3.54 18.69 -13.21
CA ARG A 117 4.95 19.11 -13.19
C ARG A 117 5.76 18.47 -14.32
N SER A 118 5.29 17.37 -14.91
CA SER A 118 5.93 16.69 -16.04
C SER A 118 5.60 17.38 -17.38
N ALA A 119 6.62 17.86 -18.09
CA ALA A 119 6.43 18.51 -19.39
C ALA A 119 5.87 17.55 -20.45
N ILE A 120 6.33 16.30 -20.45
CA ILE A 120 5.84 15.25 -21.38
C ILE A 120 4.40 14.84 -21.07
N ALA A 121 3.98 14.83 -19.80
CA ALA A 121 2.59 14.58 -19.41
C ALA A 121 1.67 15.72 -19.84
N ARG A 122 2.10 16.97 -19.66
CA ARG A 122 1.35 18.14 -20.17
C ARG A 122 1.23 18.08 -21.69
N ALA A 123 2.30 17.73 -22.40
CA ALA A 123 2.25 17.55 -23.85
C ALA A 123 1.24 16.46 -24.25
N ALA A 124 1.15 15.37 -23.48
CA ALA A 124 0.17 14.29 -23.65
C ALA A 124 -1.27 14.65 -23.20
N ARG A 125 -1.50 15.85 -22.64
CA ARG A 125 -2.79 16.34 -22.10
C ARG A 125 -3.33 15.54 -20.92
N THR A 126 -2.49 14.73 -20.27
CA THR A 126 -2.82 13.95 -19.08
C THR A 126 -2.23 14.56 -17.80
N GLY A 127 -1.24 15.45 -17.93
CA GLY A 127 -0.65 16.18 -16.81
C GLY A 127 -1.67 17.06 -16.08
N GLY A 128 -1.80 16.89 -14.76
CA GLY A 128 -2.80 17.54 -13.91
C GLY A 128 -3.69 16.56 -13.17
N LEU A 129 -3.88 15.34 -13.69
CA LEU A 129 -4.67 14.29 -13.04
C LEU A 129 -4.11 13.91 -11.66
N THR A 130 -2.79 13.88 -11.48
CA THR A 130 -2.15 13.64 -10.17
C THR A 130 -2.59 14.65 -9.12
N GLN A 131 -2.72 15.91 -9.53
CA GLN A 131 -3.20 16.99 -8.67
C GLN A 131 -4.70 16.91 -8.37
N LEU A 132 -5.44 15.99 -8.98
CA LEU A 132 -6.86 15.72 -8.71
C LEU A 132 -7.11 14.48 -7.86
N PHE A 133 -6.10 13.63 -7.63
CA PHE A 133 -6.27 12.47 -6.77
C PHE A 133 -6.57 12.90 -5.33
N SER A 134 -7.65 12.35 -4.79
CA SER A 134 -7.96 12.39 -3.36
C SER A 134 -7.30 11.21 -2.65
N TYR A 135 -7.31 10.02 -3.25
CA TYR A 135 -6.75 8.82 -2.62
C TYR A 135 -5.72 8.15 -3.53
N ILE A 136 -4.66 7.61 -2.94
CA ILE A 136 -3.77 6.67 -3.60
C ILE A 136 -3.62 5.43 -2.73
N THR A 137 -3.92 4.25 -3.28
CA THR A 137 -3.84 2.97 -2.57
C THR A 137 -2.77 2.08 -3.18
N GLY A 138 -2.10 1.30 -2.34
CA GLY A 138 -1.09 0.36 -2.77
C GLY A 138 -1.03 -0.87 -1.88
N LEU A 139 -0.69 -2.01 -2.47
CA LEU A 139 -0.33 -3.22 -1.75
C LEU A 139 0.91 -3.86 -2.36
N SER A 140 1.63 -4.70 -1.61
CA SER A 140 2.88 -5.31 -2.07
C SER A 140 3.82 -4.26 -2.65
N GLY A 141 4.43 -4.49 -3.81
CA GLY A 141 5.25 -3.48 -4.50
C GLY A 141 4.56 -2.13 -4.76
N GLY A 142 3.25 -2.08 -5.00
CA GLY A 142 2.52 -0.81 -5.13
C GLY A 142 2.48 -0.01 -3.82
N GLY A 143 2.34 -0.70 -2.69
CA GLY A 143 2.37 -0.10 -1.35
C GLY A 143 3.80 0.24 -0.90
N ALA A 144 4.72 -0.72 -1.01
CA ALA A 144 6.10 -0.62 -0.54
C ALA A 144 6.94 0.36 -1.37
N VAL A 145 6.70 0.47 -2.68
CA VAL A 145 7.46 1.36 -3.57
C VAL A 145 6.64 2.59 -3.94
N THR A 146 5.52 2.48 -4.66
CA THR A 146 4.83 3.68 -5.16
C THR A 146 4.28 4.55 -4.04
N VAL A 147 3.38 4.01 -3.21
CA VAL A 147 2.70 4.80 -2.17
C VAL A 147 3.70 5.30 -1.13
N SER A 148 4.56 4.42 -0.61
CA SER A 148 5.50 4.76 0.45
C SER A 148 6.58 5.73 -0.03
N LEU A 149 7.18 5.55 -1.22
CA LEU A 149 8.21 6.48 -1.71
C LEU A 149 7.63 7.83 -2.10
N LEU A 150 6.41 7.89 -2.64
CA LEU A 150 5.75 9.17 -2.87
C LEU A 150 5.48 9.90 -1.55
N ALA A 151 4.93 9.21 -0.56
CA ALA A 151 4.60 9.81 0.73
C ALA A 151 5.85 10.32 1.47
N VAL A 152 6.90 9.51 1.57
CA VAL A 152 8.13 9.85 2.29
C VAL A 152 8.92 10.97 1.61
N ASN A 153 8.83 11.08 0.28
CA ASN A 153 9.41 12.18 -0.50
C ASN A 153 8.45 13.36 -0.68
N ASN A 154 7.45 13.49 0.20
CA ASN A 154 6.51 14.60 0.24
C ASN A 154 5.81 14.86 -1.12
N PHE A 155 5.47 13.77 -1.82
CA PHE A 155 4.79 13.74 -3.11
C PHE A 155 5.48 14.58 -4.19
N THR A 156 6.82 14.53 -4.20
CA THR A 156 7.65 15.11 -5.26
C THR A 156 7.39 14.49 -6.64
N THR A 157 8.06 14.98 -7.68
CA THR A 157 7.98 14.41 -9.02
C THR A 157 8.66 13.03 -9.06
N THR A 158 8.35 12.22 -10.07
CA THR A 158 9.06 10.95 -10.30
C THR A 158 10.59 11.14 -10.42
N ASP A 159 11.04 12.23 -11.04
CA ASP A 159 12.47 12.59 -11.06
C ASP A 159 13.04 12.92 -9.68
N GLY A 160 12.22 13.52 -8.81
CA GLY A 160 12.57 13.76 -7.41
C GLY A 160 12.76 12.45 -6.65
N VAL A 161 11.85 11.49 -6.83
CA VAL A 161 11.98 10.14 -6.25
C VAL A 161 13.24 9.44 -6.77
N LYS A 162 13.49 9.46 -8.08
CA LYS A 162 14.71 8.86 -8.67
C LYS A 162 16.02 9.47 -8.16
N LYS A 163 16.01 10.74 -7.75
CA LYS A 163 17.18 11.40 -7.15
C LYS A 163 17.36 11.02 -5.69
N ALA A 164 16.26 10.73 -4.98
CA ALA A 164 16.27 10.36 -3.57
C ALA A 164 16.45 8.85 -3.34
N SER A 165 16.13 8.01 -4.34
CA SER A 165 16.14 6.56 -4.25
C SER A 165 17.09 5.94 -5.27
N ASN A 166 18.04 5.11 -4.82
CA ASN A 166 18.96 4.39 -5.70
C ASN A 166 18.54 2.93 -5.87
N PHE A 167 17.66 2.67 -6.84
CA PHE A 167 17.15 1.32 -7.13
C PHE A 167 18.21 0.33 -7.62
N SER A 168 19.41 0.80 -8.00
CA SER A 168 20.52 -0.07 -8.41
C SER A 168 21.26 -0.71 -7.24
N LEU A 169 20.96 -0.29 -6.00
CA LEU A 169 21.44 -0.97 -4.81
C LEU A 169 20.54 -2.18 -4.52
N ASP A 170 21.17 -3.33 -4.29
CA ASP A 170 20.49 -4.52 -3.80
C ASP A 170 19.98 -4.29 -2.37
N TYR A 171 18.65 -4.20 -2.23
CA TYR A 171 18.05 -3.94 -0.92
C TYR A 171 18.37 -5.02 0.12
N SER A 172 18.83 -6.21 -0.30
CA SER A 172 19.19 -7.31 0.60
C SER A 172 20.64 -7.25 1.08
N PHE A 173 21.45 -6.35 0.51
CA PHE A 173 22.84 -6.07 0.91
C PHE A 173 22.99 -4.72 1.62
N GLY A 174 21.94 -3.90 1.63
CA GLY A 174 21.94 -2.58 2.23
C GLY A 174 22.66 -1.52 1.38
N PRO A 175 22.66 -0.26 1.82
CA PRO A 175 23.17 0.86 1.03
C PRO A 175 24.68 0.80 0.75
N ASP A 176 25.45 0.17 1.65
CA ASP A 176 26.92 0.04 1.54
C ASP A 176 27.37 -1.25 0.84
N GLY A 177 26.43 -2.13 0.45
CA GLY A 177 26.72 -3.43 -0.17
C GLY A 177 27.33 -4.46 0.79
N ASN A 178 27.33 -4.19 2.11
CA ASN A 178 27.83 -5.10 3.14
C ASN A 178 26.67 -5.76 3.88
N GLN A 179 26.24 -6.92 3.39
CA GLN A 179 25.09 -7.65 3.92
C GLN A 179 25.26 -8.02 5.41
N THR A 180 26.46 -8.43 5.85
CA THR A 180 26.68 -8.81 7.25
C THR A 180 26.44 -7.64 8.18
N ALA A 181 27.06 -6.48 7.90
CA ALA A 181 26.85 -5.28 8.71
C ALA A 181 25.39 -4.80 8.65
N PHE A 182 24.77 -4.88 7.47
CA PHE A 182 23.38 -4.49 7.29
C PHE A 182 22.43 -5.35 8.12
N PHE A 183 22.62 -6.67 8.11
CA PHE A 183 21.82 -7.58 8.92
C PHE A 183 22.10 -7.35 10.42
N THR A 184 23.35 -7.17 10.84
CA THR A 184 23.66 -6.83 12.23
C THR A 184 22.84 -5.62 12.70
N THR A 185 22.83 -4.52 11.94
CA THR A 185 22.02 -3.33 12.27
C THR A 185 20.53 -3.64 12.34
N ILE A 186 19.99 -4.40 11.39
CA ILE A 186 18.57 -4.78 11.37
C ILE A 186 18.19 -5.59 12.61
N PHE A 187 19.00 -6.59 12.96
CA PHE A 187 18.78 -7.44 14.12
C PHE A 187 18.98 -6.68 15.44
N GLU A 188 19.89 -5.71 15.52
CA GLU A 188 20.01 -4.80 16.67
C GLU A 188 18.75 -3.94 16.85
N ASN A 189 18.24 -3.33 15.76
CA ASN A 189 16.99 -2.55 15.76
C ASN A 189 15.79 -3.40 16.23
N MET A 190 15.70 -4.64 15.73
CA MET A 190 14.67 -5.59 16.15
C MET A 190 14.85 -6.04 17.60
N GLY A 191 16.09 -6.25 18.05
CA GLY A 191 16.43 -6.49 19.45
C GLY A 191 15.90 -5.41 20.37
N ALA A 192 16.10 -4.14 20.02
CA ALA A 192 15.57 -3.03 20.80
C ALA A 192 14.03 -2.98 20.83
N LYS A 193 13.36 -3.37 19.73
CA LYS A 193 11.89 -3.50 19.67
C LYS A 193 11.39 -4.64 20.57
N ASP A 194 12.04 -5.80 20.51
CA ASP A 194 11.71 -6.98 21.32
C ASP A 194 11.94 -6.72 22.83
N GLU A 195 13.08 -6.12 23.19
CA GLU A 195 13.39 -5.68 24.57
C GLU A 195 12.37 -4.67 25.12
N SER A 196 11.69 -3.94 24.23
CA SER A 196 10.60 -3.01 24.57
C SER A 196 9.24 -3.69 24.72
N GLY A 197 9.18 -5.02 24.53
CA GLY A 197 8.00 -5.85 24.69
C GLY A 197 7.09 -5.92 23.45
N PHE A 198 7.62 -5.61 22.26
CA PHE A 198 6.84 -5.64 21.01
C PHE A 198 7.26 -6.81 20.12
N PRO A 199 6.31 -7.46 19.43
CA PRO A 199 6.61 -8.61 18.60
C PRO A 199 7.51 -8.23 17.42
N VAL A 200 8.38 -9.15 17.04
CA VAL A 200 9.27 -9.05 15.88
C VAL A 200 9.04 -10.23 14.94
N SER A 201 9.29 -10.00 13.66
CA SER A 201 9.04 -10.99 12.61
C SER A 201 9.91 -10.74 11.38
N VAL A 202 9.83 -11.65 10.40
CA VAL A 202 10.46 -11.44 9.09
C VAL A 202 9.94 -10.19 8.38
N ALA A 203 8.75 -9.68 8.73
CA ALA A 203 8.24 -8.44 8.19
C ALA A 203 9.03 -7.22 8.67
N ASP A 204 9.60 -7.24 9.88
CA ASP A 204 10.51 -6.19 10.37
C ASP A 204 11.82 -6.21 9.57
N THR A 205 12.42 -7.39 9.41
CA THR A 205 13.65 -7.60 8.63
C THR A 205 13.48 -7.19 7.17
N PHE A 206 12.47 -7.75 6.51
CA PHE A 206 12.17 -7.48 5.11
C PHE A 206 11.72 -6.04 4.90
N GLY A 207 11.02 -5.45 5.87
CA GLY A 207 10.65 -4.04 5.89
C GLY A 207 11.85 -3.11 5.85
N GLN A 208 12.87 -3.40 6.65
CA GLN A 208 14.10 -2.61 6.70
C GLN A 208 14.96 -2.74 5.43
N PHE A 209 14.81 -3.80 4.62
CA PHE A 209 15.45 -3.88 3.29
C PHE A 209 15.05 -2.69 2.41
N TRP A 210 13.75 -2.35 2.39
CA TRP A 210 13.24 -1.20 1.63
C TRP A 210 13.84 0.14 2.09
N GLY A 211 14.35 0.19 3.32
CA GLY A 211 15.13 1.31 3.85
C GLY A 211 16.33 1.69 2.98
N THR A 212 16.88 0.74 2.23
CA THR A 212 17.96 0.96 1.25
C THR A 212 17.59 1.99 0.18
N TRP A 213 16.30 2.15 -0.14
CA TRP A 213 15.81 3.08 -1.15
C TRP A 213 15.11 4.31 -0.57
N LEU A 214 15.10 4.45 0.77
CA LEU A 214 14.59 5.63 1.44
C LEU A 214 15.67 6.70 1.59
N PRO A 215 15.30 7.99 1.68
CA PRO A 215 16.22 9.01 2.19
C PRO A 215 16.73 8.62 3.58
N GLU A 216 18.01 8.87 3.84
CA GLU A 216 18.69 8.47 5.09
C GLU A 216 17.95 8.99 6.34
N ASP A 217 17.47 10.24 6.32
CA ASP A 217 16.73 10.87 7.41
C ASP A 217 15.29 10.37 7.58
N LYS A 218 14.87 9.40 6.77
CA LYS A 218 13.50 8.86 6.73
C LYS A 218 13.41 7.37 7.05
N VAL A 219 14.54 6.67 7.14
CA VAL A 219 14.58 5.22 7.40
C VAL A 219 13.78 4.81 8.64
N TYR A 220 13.80 5.64 9.69
CA TYR A 220 13.12 5.38 10.96
C TYR A 220 11.86 6.24 11.20
N SER A 221 11.36 6.88 10.14
CA SER A 221 10.12 7.66 10.21
C SER A 221 8.90 6.76 10.46
N ASN A 222 7.86 7.33 11.07
CA ASN A 222 6.58 6.65 11.27
C ASN A 222 5.64 6.96 10.11
N TYR A 223 4.73 6.07 9.79
CA TYR A 223 3.72 6.29 8.75
C TYR A 223 2.80 7.47 9.12
N SER A 224 2.47 7.62 10.40
CA SER A 224 1.72 8.76 10.93
C SER A 224 2.47 10.10 10.81
N ASP A 225 3.79 10.11 10.61
CA ASP A 225 4.55 11.36 10.43
C ASP A 225 4.21 12.05 9.10
N ILE A 226 3.59 11.35 8.14
CA ILE A 226 3.06 11.94 6.89
C ILE A 226 2.03 13.04 7.20
N ALA A 227 1.28 12.88 8.30
CA ALA A 227 0.32 13.86 8.83
C ALA A 227 0.97 14.99 9.66
N SER A 228 2.30 15.11 9.63
CA SER A 228 3.00 16.23 10.27
C SER A 228 2.65 17.56 9.61
N LYS A 229 2.74 18.65 10.40
CA LYS A 229 2.44 20.00 9.91
C LYS A 229 3.34 20.38 8.74
N LYS A 230 2.77 21.08 7.75
CA LYS A 230 3.47 21.65 6.58
C LYS A 230 4.01 20.61 5.58
N THR A 231 3.53 19.36 5.65
CA THR A 231 3.72 18.40 4.55
C THR A 231 2.76 18.72 3.41
N ALA A 232 3.09 18.30 2.18
CA ALA A 232 2.20 18.40 1.03
C ALA A 232 0.85 17.72 1.31
N PHE A 233 0.86 16.64 2.10
CA PHE A 233 -0.34 15.96 2.55
C PHE A 233 -1.22 16.85 3.44
N THR A 234 -0.68 17.44 4.52
CA THR A 234 -1.48 18.30 5.43
C THR A 234 -1.88 19.64 4.84
N LEU A 235 -1.19 20.10 3.79
CA LEU A 235 -1.57 21.29 3.01
C LEU A 235 -2.69 21.01 1.99
N GLY A 236 -3.05 19.74 1.79
CA GLY A 236 -4.04 19.31 0.80
C GLY A 236 -3.48 19.26 -0.64
N ASP A 237 -2.17 19.34 -0.82
CA ASP A 237 -1.55 19.31 -2.16
C ASP A 237 -1.38 17.87 -2.68
N ALA A 238 -1.37 16.89 -1.78
CA ALA A 238 -1.18 15.48 -2.08
C ALA A 238 -2.40 14.63 -1.70
N PRO A 239 -2.64 13.48 -2.38
CA PRO A 239 -3.65 12.51 -1.99
C PRO A 239 -3.33 11.82 -0.66
N MET A 240 -4.35 11.25 -0.03
CA MET A 240 -4.21 10.31 1.09
C MET A 240 -3.46 9.05 0.63
N PRO A 241 -2.26 8.77 1.17
CA PRO A 241 -1.59 7.51 0.93
C PRO A 241 -2.22 6.42 1.80
N ILE A 242 -2.62 5.32 1.18
CA ILE A 242 -3.20 4.17 1.85
C ILE A 242 -2.41 2.92 1.49
N VAL A 243 -1.90 2.22 2.50
CA VAL A 243 -1.28 0.90 2.33
C VAL A 243 -2.25 -0.16 2.86
N CYS A 244 -2.40 -1.28 2.13
CA CYS A 244 -3.33 -2.34 2.53
C CYS A 244 -2.61 -3.62 2.95
N PHE A 245 -3.21 -4.33 3.91
CA PHE A 245 -2.77 -5.63 4.40
C PHE A 245 -3.92 -6.63 4.40
N ALA A 246 -3.58 -7.91 4.53
CA ALA A 246 -4.54 -8.97 4.76
C ALA A 246 -4.24 -9.73 6.06
N GLU A 247 -5.26 -10.40 6.58
CA GLU A 247 -5.18 -11.17 7.81
C GLU A 247 -5.09 -12.68 7.56
N VAL A 248 -4.25 -13.36 8.34
CA VAL A 248 -4.42 -14.80 8.58
C VAL A 248 -4.92 -15.03 10.00
N ILE A 249 -5.84 -15.98 10.16
CA ILE A 249 -6.47 -16.28 11.44
C ILE A 249 -6.21 -17.75 11.77
N PRO A 250 -5.42 -18.04 12.84
CA PRO A 250 -5.17 -19.41 13.28
C PRO A 250 -6.45 -20.23 13.44
N GLY A 251 -6.48 -21.42 12.84
CA GLY A 251 -7.62 -22.33 12.86
C GLY A 251 -8.82 -21.94 11.99
N LYS A 252 -8.84 -20.74 11.39
CA LYS A 252 -9.89 -20.31 10.43
C LYS A 252 -9.36 -20.17 9.00
N SER A 253 -8.18 -19.59 8.83
CA SER A 253 -7.56 -19.43 7.51
C SER A 253 -7.21 -20.79 6.89
N PRO A 254 -7.35 -20.94 5.56
CA PRO A 254 -6.87 -22.13 4.89
C PRO A 254 -5.35 -22.19 4.93
N GLU A 255 -4.82 -23.40 4.81
CA GLU A 255 -3.39 -23.66 4.87
C GLU A 255 -2.97 -24.73 3.86
N ILE A 256 -1.71 -24.69 3.44
CA ILE A 256 -1.06 -25.74 2.66
C ILE A 256 0.22 -26.12 3.39
N GLY A 257 0.28 -27.35 3.90
CA GLY A 257 1.44 -27.78 4.69
C GLY A 257 1.71 -26.89 5.90
N LYS A 258 0.63 -26.43 6.57
CA LYS A 258 0.62 -25.48 7.69
C LYS A 258 0.97 -24.02 7.36
N LEU A 259 1.25 -23.68 6.10
CA LEU A 259 1.35 -22.28 5.67
C LEU A 259 -0.05 -21.70 5.51
N MET A 260 -0.51 -20.97 6.53
CA MET A 260 -1.79 -20.24 6.49
C MET A 260 -1.71 -19.09 5.48
N TYR A 261 -2.72 -18.93 4.63
CA TYR A 261 -2.79 -17.79 3.72
C TYR A 261 -4.14 -17.09 3.86
N PRO A 262 -4.23 -15.79 3.52
CA PRO A 262 -5.47 -15.02 3.60
C PRO A 262 -6.37 -15.43 2.43
N GLY A 263 -6.88 -16.66 2.50
CA GLY A 263 -7.64 -17.33 1.47
C GLY A 263 -9.01 -17.77 1.95
N PHE A 264 -9.81 -18.21 1.00
CA PHE A 264 -11.24 -18.42 1.17
C PHE A 264 -11.59 -19.78 1.78
N ASN A 265 -12.71 -19.80 2.52
CA ASN A 265 -13.75 -20.82 2.39
C ASN A 265 -14.81 -20.28 1.41
N GLU A 266 -15.36 -21.08 0.50
CA GLU A 266 -16.16 -20.63 -0.67
C GLU A 266 -17.32 -19.69 -0.32
N SER A 267 -17.83 -19.76 0.92
CA SER A 267 -18.99 -19.03 1.42
C SER A 267 -18.70 -17.63 1.97
N GLU A 268 -17.44 -17.21 2.15
CA GLU A 268 -17.09 -16.05 2.99
C GLU A 268 -16.21 -14.99 2.29
N ARG A 269 -16.34 -14.82 0.96
CA ARG A 269 -15.38 -13.98 0.23
C ARG A 269 -15.37 -12.52 0.65
N PHE A 270 -16.54 -11.98 0.96
CA PHE A 270 -16.66 -10.61 1.46
C PHE A 270 -16.10 -10.39 2.86
N ASN A 271 -16.13 -11.42 3.71
CA ASN A 271 -15.80 -11.36 5.14
C ASN A 271 -14.29 -11.43 5.44
N LEU A 272 -13.44 -11.43 4.41
CA LEU A 272 -11.99 -11.32 4.59
C LEU A 272 -11.62 -9.93 5.11
N THR A 273 -10.85 -9.89 6.20
CA THR A 273 -10.32 -8.64 6.75
C THR A 273 -9.23 -8.07 5.85
N ALA A 274 -9.61 -7.08 5.04
CA ALA A 274 -8.68 -6.17 4.39
C ALA A 274 -8.45 -4.97 5.30
N TYR A 275 -7.23 -4.84 5.81
CA TYR A 275 -6.83 -3.68 6.59
C TYR A 275 -6.34 -2.57 5.67
N GLU A 276 -6.59 -1.34 6.10
CA GLU A 276 -5.93 -0.17 5.54
C GLU A 276 -5.16 0.58 6.62
N VAL A 277 -4.04 1.16 6.21
CA VAL A 277 -3.22 2.08 7.00
C VAL A 277 -3.21 3.41 6.28
N THR A 278 -3.67 4.44 6.97
CA THR A 278 -3.56 5.83 6.55
C THR A 278 -2.67 6.58 7.54
N PRO A 279 -2.19 7.81 7.22
CA PRO A 279 -1.51 8.65 8.21
C PRO A 279 -2.35 8.96 9.45
N PHE A 280 -3.69 8.80 9.37
CA PHE A 280 -4.60 9.08 10.49
C PHE A 280 -4.99 7.82 11.26
N GLU A 281 -5.42 6.78 10.56
CA GLU A 281 -6.04 5.60 11.15
C GLU A 281 -5.63 4.27 10.50
N PHE A 282 -5.63 3.23 11.32
CA PHE A 282 -5.45 1.82 10.97
C PHE A 282 -6.72 1.06 11.30
N GLY A 283 -7.20 0.22 10.39
CA GLY A 283 -8.39 -0.59 10.64
C GLY A 283 -8.97 -1.24 9.40
N SER A 284 -10.22 -1.66 9.50
CA SER A 284 -10.94 -2.25 8.37
C SER A 284 -12.34 -1.68 8.24
N TRP A 285 -12.82 -1.61 7.00
CA TRP A 285 -14.19 -1.26 6.67
C TRP A 285 -15.11 -2.48 6.73
N VAL A 286 -16.37 -2.29 6.31
CA VAL A 286 -17.35 -3.37 6.16
C VAL A 286 -16.81 -4.56 5.35
N GLY A 287 -17.11 -5.76 5.83
CA GLY A 287 -16.57 -7.03 5.31
C GLY A 287 -15.30 -7.51 6.02
N GLY A 288 -14.73 -6.77 6.97
CA GLY A 288 -13.77 -7.34 7.92
C GLY A 288 -14.46 -7.88 9.17
N ARG A 289 -13.78 -8.71 9.96
CA ARG A 289 -14.26 -9.12 11.30
C ARG A 289 -14.12 -8.02 12.38
N ILE A 290 -13.44 -6.90 12.07
CA ILE A 290 -13.25 -5.77 13.01
C ILE A 290 -14.23 -4.63 12.74
N GLN A 291 -14.24 -4.06 11.52
CA GLN A 291 -15.08 -2.92 11.14
C GLN A 291 -14.94 -1.71 12.08
N ALA A 292 -13.70 -1.39 12.43
CA ALA A 292 -13.32 -0.30 13.31
C ALA A 292 -11.89 0.16 13.01
N PHE A 293 -11.56 1.34 13.52
CA PHE A 293 -10.31 2.05 13.29
C PHE A 293 -9.71 2.55 14.60
N ILE A 294 -8.39 2.52 14.70
CA ILE A 294 -7.60 3.20 15.74
C ILE A 294 -6.71 4.25 15.07
N GLN A 295 -6.32 5.31 15.78
CA GLN A 295 -5.32 6.23 15.22
C GLN A 295 -3.99 5.50 14.98
N THR A 296 -3.44 5.58 13.76
CA THR A 296 -2.21 4.88 13.33
C THR A 296 -1.04 5.18 14.27
N LYS A 297 -0.95 6.42 14.74
CA LYS A 297 0.08 6.87 15.69
C LYS A 297 0.11 6.07 16.99
N PHE A 298 -1.01 5.45 17.38
CA PHE A 298 -1.16 4.70 18.63
C PHE A 298 -1.33 3.20 18.41
N LEU A 299 -1.02 2.68 17.22
CA LEU A 299 -1.32 1.31 16.78
C LEU A 299 -0.81 0.21 17.73
N GLY A 300 0.36 0.38 18.35
CA GLY A 300 0.92 -0.61 19.27
C GLY A 300 0.33 -0.59 20.69
N THR A 301 -0.64 0.27 20.97
CA THR A 301 -1.21 0.41 22.32
C THR A 301 -2.04 -0.80 22.70
N SER A 302 -1.86 -1.31 23.92
CA SER A 302 -2.76 -2.32 24.47
C SER A 302 -4.16 -1.73 24.73
N MET A 303 -5.15 -2.28 24.04
CA MET A 303 -6.55 -1.85 24.09
C MET A 303 -7.42 -3.02 24.58
N SER A 304 -8.56 -2.73 25.19
CA SER A 304 -9.64 -3.71 25.39
C SER A 304 -10.97 -2.97 25.41
N GLU A 305 -12.01 -3.61 24.86
CA GLU A 305 -13.35 -3.03 24.73
C GLU A 305 -13.33 -1.63 24.06
N GLY A 306 -12.37 -1.43 23.14
CA GLY A 306 -12.19 -0.20 22.39
C GLY A 306 -11.55 0.98 23.12
N ARG A 307 -10.91 0.75 24.28
CA ARG A 307 -10.21 1.79 25.06
C ARG A 307 -8.83 1.29 25.53
N PRO A 308 -7.89 2.20 25.85
CA PRO A 308 -6.59 1.81 26.40
C PRO A 308 -6.75 1.06 27.72
N GLN A 309 -6.08 -0.09 27.85
CA GLN A 309 -6.06 -0.86 29.11
C GLN A 309 -5.34 -0.07 30.22
N ASN A 310 -4.26 0.64 29.85
CA ASN A 310 -3.54 1.55 30.73
C ASN A 310 -3.39 2.94 30.09
N LYS A 311 -4.02 3.96 30.69
CA LYS A 311 -4.00 5.35 30.18
C LYS A 311 -2.63 6.02 30.23
N SER A 312 -1.67 5.46 30.95
CA SER A 312 -0.30 5.98 31.04
C SER A 312 0.68 5.31 30.07
N GLU A 313 0.24 4.29 29.33
CA GLU A 313 1.10 3.41 28.52
C GLU A 313 0.58 3.25 27.08
N CYS A 314 0.26 4.38 26.45
CA CYS A 314 0.07 4.39 25.00
C CYS A 314 1.39 4.24 24.27
N VAL A 315 1.34 3.66 23.08
CA VAL A 315 2.55 3.37 22.30
C VAL A 315 2.61 4.29 21.09
N GLN A 316 3.75 4.92 20.85
CA GLN A 316 4.04 5.65 19.61
C GLN A 316 5.21 5.02 18.88
N GLY A 317 5.20 5.11 17.55
CA GLY A 317 6.30 4.63 16.71
C GLY A 317 6.26 3.13 16.41
N PHE A 318 5.20 2.42 16.79
CA PHE A 318 4.95 1.07 16.28
C PHE A 318 4.68 1.08 14.77
N ASP A 319 4.12 2.17 14.25
CA ASP A 319 3.79 2.38 12.84
C ASP A 319 5.01 2.77 11.99
N LYS A 320 6.19 2.18 12.21
CA LYS A 320 7.38 2.44 11.40
C LYS A 320 7.09 2.28 9.92
N LEU A 321 7.54 3.24 9.11
CA LEU A 321 7.35 3.22 7.65
C LEU A 321 7.85 1.91 7.06
N THR A 322 9.05 1.47 7.47
CA THR A 322 9.66 0.21 7.03
C THR A 322 8.86 -1.01 7.50
N LEU A 323 8.25 -1.00 8.69
CA LEU A 323 7.33 -2.07 9.10
C LEU A 323 6.08 -2.11 8.22
N MET A 324 5.52 -0.95 7.83
CA MET A 324 4.37 -0.92 6.90
C MET A 324 4.75 -1.43 5.50
N GLN A 325 5.95 -1.06 5.01
CA GLN A 325 6.50 -1.59 3.75
C GLN A 325 6.72 -3.10 3.83
N GLY A 326 7.30 -3.58 4.94
CA GLY A 326 7.51 -4.99 5.22
C GLY A 326 6.22 -5.77 5.27
N THR A 327 5.23 -5.28 6.01
CA THR A 327 3.90 -5.92 6.16
C THR A 327 3.16 -6.00 4.83
N THR A 328 3.09 -4.90 4.06
CA THR A 328 2.37 -4.92 2.78
C THR A 328 3.04 -5.80 1.72
N ALA A 329 4.36 -6.02 1.83
CA ALA A 329 5.12 -6.87 0.92
C ALA A 329 5.46 -8.26 1.51
N ASN A 330 4.95 -8.58 2.70
CA ASN A 330 5.19 -9.87 3.37
C ASN A 330 4.40 -10.99 2.69
N ALA A 331 4.90 -11.43 1.54
CA ALA A 331 4.29 -12.46 0.72
C ALA A 331 4.99 -13.83 0.88
N PHE A 332 5.80 -13.97 1.94
CA PHE A 332 6.64 -15.15 2.22
C PHE A 332 5.83 -16.44 2.21
N THR A 333 4.64 -16.43 2.81
CA THR A 333 3.71 -17.56 2.78
C THR A 333 3.43 -18.04 1.36
N ALA A 334 3.11 -17.13 0.44
CA ALA A 334 2.83 -17.51 -0.95
C ALA A 334 4.09 -17.98 -1.68
N TRP A 335 5.25 -17.36 -1.42
CA TRP A 335 6.53 -17.79 -1.96
C TRP A 335 6.93 -19.19 -1.49
N PHE A 336 6.70 -19.51 -0.22
CA PHE A 336 6.96 -20.84 0.33
C PHE A 336 5.95 -21.87 -0.18
N ILE A 337 4.66 -21.53 -0.31
CA ILE A 337 3.68 -22.44 -0.91
C ILE A 337 4.09 -22.80 -2.35
N ASP A 338 4.52 -21.80 -3.13
CA ASP A 338 4.98 -22.02 -4.50
C ASP A 338 6.26 -22.86 -4.53
N SER A 339 7.27 -22.49 -3.74
CA SER A 339 8.57 -23.17 -3.72
C SER A 339 8.51 -24.59 -3.15
N PHE A 340 7.72 -24.82 -2.11
CA PHE A 340 7.67 -26.10 -1.39
C PHE A 340 6.73 -27.11 -2.05
N TYR A 341 5.66 -26.63 -2.69
CA TYR A 341 4.59 -27.49 -3.20
C TYR A 341 4.33 -27.32 -4.71
N GLY A 342 4.98 -26.39 -5.39
CA GLY A 342 4.77 -26.12 -6.81
C GLY A 342 3.38 -25.54 -7.10
N ILE A 343 2.81 -24.79 -6.15
CA ILE A 343 1.46 -24.22 -6.25
C ILE A 343 1.58 -22.70 -6.45
N PRO A 344 1.32 -22.19 -7.67
CA PRO A 344 1.51 -20.77 -7.97
C PRO A 344 0.35 -19.94 -7.42
N VAL A 345 0.41 -19.58 -6.13
CA VAL A 345 -0.68 -18.86 -5.43
C VAL A 345 -1.01 -17.52 -6.09
N PHE A 346 -0.02 -16.86 -6.71
CA PHE A 346 -0.21 -15.61 -7.45
C PHE A 346 -0.83 -15.78 -8.83
N ALA A 347 -0.71 -16.95 -9.45
CA ALA A 347 -1.43 -17.28 -10.67
C ALA A 347 -2.82 -17.78 -10.26
N LYS A 348 -3.74 -16.83 -10.00
CA LYS A 348 -5.09 -17.04 -9.45
C LYS A 348 -6.01 -17.91 -10.34
N ARG A 349 -5.49 -18.50 -11.42
CA ARG A 349 -6.17 -19.39 -12.37
C ARG A 349 -6.35 -20.84 -11.87
N TRP A 350 -5.78 -21.21 -10.71
CA TRP A 350 -5.78 -22.60 -10.19
C TRP A 350 -6.63 -22.81 -8.91
N LEU A 351 -7.68 -22.02 -8.72
CA LEU A 351 -8.39 -21.93 -7.45
C LEU A 351 -9.50 -22.96 -7.21
N GLU A 352 -9.90 -23.75 -8.21
CA GLU A 352 -11.05 -24.65 -8.09
C GLU A 352 -10.79 -25.95 -7.31
N LYS A 353 -9.57 -26.17 -6.79
CA LYS A 353 -9.26 -27.37 -5.98
C LYS A 353 -8.32 -27.03 -4.82
N ARG A 354 -8.85 -26.65 -3.66
CA ARG A 354 -8.03 -26.48 -2.44
C ARG A 354 -8.60 -27.31 -1.27
N GLN A 355 -7.72 -28.14 -0.69
CA GLN A 355 -8.02 -29.14 0.33
C GLN A 355 -7.72 -28.66 1.76
N LYS A 356 -8.58 -29.15 2.65
CA LYS A 356 -8.57 -29.38 4.11
C LYS A 356 -7.44 -28.79 5.00
N VAL A 357 -7.94 -28.07 6.01
CA VAL A 357 -7.31 -27.66 7.28
C VAL A 357 -6.73 -28.86 8.05
N ASN A 358 -5.52 -28.72 8.60
CA ASN A 358 -4.93 -29.65 9.56
C ASN A 358 -4.91 -29.01 10.98
N PRO A 359 -5.54 -29.62 11.99
CA PRO A 359 -5.77 -28.97 13.28
C PRO A 359 -4.59 -29.03 14.29
N ASP A 360 -3.32 -29.05 13.86
CA ASP A 360 -2.19 -29.23 14.82
C ASP A 360 -0.93 -28.38 14.50
N ILE A 361 -0.60 -27.44 15.39
CA ILE A 361 0.40 -26.35 15.20
C ILE A 361 1.80 -26.72 15.73
N ASN A 362 2.31 -27.90 15.38
CA ASN A 362 3.67 -28.32 15.80
C ASN A 362 4.79 -27.85 14.84
N ASP A 363 4.68 -26.63 14.25
CA ASP A 363 5.60 -25.97 13.28
C ASP A 363 5.58 -26.46 11.80
N ILE A 364 6.04 -25.61 10.85
CA ILE A 364 6.05 -25.82 9.38
C ILE A 364 7.23 -26.72 8.96
N PRO A 365 6.98 -27.86 8.29
CA PRO A 365 8.06 -28.73 7.82
C PRO A 365 8.75 -28.17 6.57
N ILE A 366 9.99 -27.74 6.71
CA ILE A 366 10.83 -27.23 5.61
C ILE A 366 11.32 -28.41 4.74
N PRO A 367 11.05 -28.43 3.41
CA PRO A 367 11.60 -29.45 2.52
C PRO A 367 13.13 -29.42 2.49
N LYS A 368 13.78 -30.60 2.44
CA LYS A 368 15.25 -30.69 2.56
C LYS A 368 16.01 -29.96 1.46
N ASP A 369 15.43 -29.88 0.27
CA ASP A 369 15.97 -29.16 -0.89
C ASP A 369 15.80 -27.64 -0.78
N GLN A 370 15.11 -27.14 0.25
CA GLN A 370 14.80 -25.72 0.45
C GLN A 370 15.65 -25.06 1.54
N TYR A 371 16.56 -25.79 2.21
CA TYR A 371 17.43 -25.19 3.26
C TYR A 371 18.38 -24.11 2.72
N ASP A 372 18.75 -24.20 1.43
CA ASP A 372 19.60 -23.21 0.76
C ASP A 372 18.79 -22.04 0.16
N ASN A 373 17.46 -22.04 0.30
CA ASN A 373 16.62 -20.96 -0.18
C ASN A 373 16.87 -19.68 0.68
N PRO A 374 17.27 -18.54 0.09
CA PRO A 374 17.58 -17.33 0.85
C PRO A 374 16.41 -16.82 1.72
N LEU A 375 15.17 -17.03 1.27
CA LEU A 375 13.98 -16.64 2.04
C LEU A 375 13.78 -17.53 3.26
N VAL A 376 14.09 -18.83 3.13
CA VAL A 376 14.09 -19.78 4.25
C VAL A 376 15.18 -19.42 5.25
N GLN A 377 16.39 -19.11 4.77
CA GLN A 377 17.50 -18.67 5.62
C GLN A 377 17.15 -17.41 6.40
N LEU A 378 16.55 -16.41 5.76
CA LEU A 378 16.12 -15.17 6.42
C LEU A 378 15.09 -15.43 7.53
N THR A 379 14.13 -16.33 7.26
CA THR A 379 13.07 -16.68 8.21
C THR A 379 13.64 -17.49 9.39
N ASN A 380 14.53 -18.45 9.12
CA ASN A 380 15.25 -19.21 10.15
C ASN A 380 16.14 -18.31 11.01
N MET A 381 16.91 -17.41 10.40
CA MET A 381 17.74 -16.45 11.14
C MET A 381 16.90 -15.57 12.06
N THR A 382 15.74 -15.11 11.58
CA THR A 382 14.80 -14.33 12.41
C THR A 382 14.25 -15.18 13.55
N ALA A 383 13.85 -16.42 13.26
CA ALA A 383 13.33 -17.34 14.26
C ALA A 383 14.37 -17.67 15.35
N GLU A 384 15.58 -18.07 14.94
CA GLU A 384 16.67 -18.44 15.84
C GLU A 384 17.15 -17.27 16.73
N TYR A 385 17.21 -16.05 16.18
CA TYR A 385 17.69 -14.89 16.93
C TYR A 385 16.73 -14.49 18.06
N PHE A 386 15.42 -14.64 17.85
CA PHE A 386 14.37 -14.19 18.77
C PHE A 386 13.65 -15.33 19.51
N ASP A 387 14.22 -16.54 19.51
CA ASP A 387 13.63 -17.74 20.13
C ASP A 387 12.18 -18.01 19.68
N LEU A 388 11.90 -17.80 18.39
CA LEU A 388 10.62 -18.08 17.75
C LEU A 388 10.68 -19.38 16.96
N THR A 389 9.53 -19.98 16.70
CA THR A 389 9.42 -20.99 15.64
C THR A 389 9.46 -20.37 14.25
N PHE A 390 9.69 -21.18 13.21
CA PHE A 390 9.61 -20.72 11.83
C PHE A 390 8.23 -20.16 11.51
N ASN A 391 7.18 -20.80 12.03
CA ASN A 391 5.82 -20.35 11.84
C ASN A 391 5.53 -19.01 12.56
N GLU A 392 6.02 -18.80 13.77
CA GLU A 392 5.80 -17.54 14.51
C GLU A 392 6.51 -16.36 13.83
N SER A 393 7.70 -16.57 13.27
CA SER A 393 8.47 -15.48 12.63
C SER A 393 7.93 -15.06 11.27
N LEU A 394 6.99 -15.81 10.67
CA LEU A 394 6.51 -15.61 9.30
C LEU A 394 5.54 -14.42 9.15
N TRP A 395 4.75 -14.13 10.17
CA TRP A 395 3.65 -13.16 10.10
C TRP A 395 4.11 -11.79 10.58
N ALA A 396 3.60 -10.71 9.97
CA ALA A 396 3.74 -9.41 10.60
C ALA A 396 2.78 -9.36 11.80
N THR A 397 3.31 -9.55 13.00
CA THR A 397 2.52 -9.62 14.24
C THR A 397 2.32 -8.22 14.82
N TYR A 398 1.07 -7.86 15.05
CA TYR A 398 0.67 -6.57 15.61
C TYR A 398 -0.05 -6.82 16.94
N PRO A 399 0.28 -6.09 18.04
CA PRO A 399 -0.61 -6.03 19.20
C PRO A 399 -2.00 -5.63 18.73
N ASN A 400 -3.05 -6.33 19.17
CA ASN A 400 -4.40 -6.11 18.64
C ASN A 400 -5.06 -4.89 19.32
N PRO A 401 -5.21 -3.74 18.62
CA PRO A 401 -5.89 -2.57 19.20
C PRO A 401 -7.42 -2.77 19.29
N PHE A 402 -7.94 -3.89 18.81
CA PHE A 402 -9.36 -4.23 18.79
C PHE A 402 -9.71 -5.40 19.72
N GLU A 403 -8.80 -5.82 20.60
CA GLU A 403 -9.05 -6.88 21.57
C GLU A 403 -10.37 -6.63 22.34
N ASP A 404 -11.19 -7.67 22.45
CA ASP A 404 -12.52 -7.67 23.08
C ASP A 404 -13.53 -6.63 22.53
N TYR A 405 -13.26 -6.01 21.37
CA TYR A 405 -14.19 -5.03 20.80
C TYR A 405 -15.52 -5.65 20.34
N ASN A 406 -15.46 -6.87 19.81
CA ASN A 406 -16.61 -7.63 19.34
C ASN A 406 -16.36 -9.13 19.56
N GLU A 407 -17.35 -9.97 19.26
CA GLU A 407 -17.26 -11.42 19.46
C GLU A 407 -16.08 -12.07 18.72
N ASP A 408 -15.73 -11.59 17.53
CA ASP A 408 -14.61 -12.11 16.74
C ASP A 408 -13.24 -11.68 17.28
N MET A 409 -13.18 -10.66 18.14
CA MET A 409 -11.96 -10.16 18.79
C MET A 409 -11.80 -10.59 20.25
N LYS A 410 -12.74 -11.39 20.77
CA LYS A 410 -12.73 -11.80 22.17
C LYS A 410 -11.49 -12.64 22.49
N GLY A 411 -10.65 -12.15 23.40
CA GLY A 411 -9.38 -12.78 23.77
C GLY A 411 -8.36 -12.92 22.64
N VAL A 412 -8.49 -12.12 21.57
CA VAL A 412 -7.51 -12.06 20.47
C VAL A 412 -6.52 -10.95 20.79
N SER A 413 -5.34 -11.30 21.29
CA SER A 413 -4.32 -10.34 21.71
C SER A 413 -3.46 -9.81 20.56
N GLU A 414 -3.39 -10.52 19.44
CA GLU A 414 -2.52 -10.20 18.29
C GLU A 414 -3.24 -10.37 16.95
N LEU A 415 -2.80 -9.58 15.97
CA LEU A 415 -3.19 -9.70 14.57
C LEU A 415 -2.00 -10.22 13.76
N LEU A 416 -2.24 -11.24 12.92
CA LEU A 416 -1.24 -11.80 12.02
C LEU A 416 -1.48 -11.27 10.61
N LEU A 417 -0.64 -10.34 10.18
CA LEU A 417 -0.82 -9.59 8.94
C LEU A 417 0.19 -9.99 7.87
N VAL A 418 -0.24 -9.96 6.62
CA VAL A 418 0.55 -10.33 5.43
C VAL A 418 0.21 -9.44 4.24
N ASP A 419 0.92 -9.66 3.13
CA ASP A 419 0.67 -8.99 1.84
C ASP A 419 -0.78 -9.19 1.38
N GLY A 420 -1.46 -8.07 1.10
CA GLY A 420 -2.86 -8.05 0.69
C GLY A 420 -3.14 -8.78 -0.63
N SER A 421 -2.14 -8.98 -1.50
CA SER A 421 -2.31 -9.56 -2.84
C SER A 421 -2.72 -11.03 -2.80
N LEU A 422 -2.50 -11.66 -1.64
CA LEU A 422 -2.84 -13.05 -1.36
C LEU A 422 -4.36 -13.25 -1.18
N THR A 423 -5.15 -12.18 -0.97
CA THR A 423 -6.64 -12.21 -0.83
C THR A 423 -7.39 -12.47 -2.13
N LEU A 424 -6.68 -12.93 -3.17
CA LEU A 424 -7.13 -13.00 -4.56
C LEU A 424 -7.47 -11.65 -5.21
N GLU A 425 -7.31 -10.54 -4.50
CA GLU A 425 -7.46 -9.18 -5.03
C GLU A 425 -6.09 -8.47 -4.97
N SER A 426 -5.37 -8.44 -6.09
CA SER A 426 -4.07 -7.75 -6.17
C SER A 426 -4.20 -6.25 -6.36
N ASN A 427 -5.42 -5.71 -6.52
CA ASN A 427 -5.68 -4.27 -6.56
C ASN A 427 -6.30 -3.85 -5.20
N PRO A 428 -5.76 -2.84 -4.47
CA PRO A 428 -6.27 -2.44 -3.17
C PRO A 428 -7.50 -1.54 -3.36
N LEU A 429 -8.60 -2.13 -3.83
CA LEU A 429 -9.81 -1.39 -4.20
C LEU A 429 -10.78 -1.22 -3.04
N ARG A 430 -10.74 -2.08 -2.01
CA ARG A 430 -11.65 -1.98 -0.85
C ARG A 430 -11.68 -0.57 -0.24
N PRO A 431 -10.53 0.10 0.04
CA PRO A 431 -10.52 1.49 0.50
C PRO A 431 -11.22 2.47 -0.44
N LEU A 432 -11.25 2.20 -1.74
CA LEU A 432 -11.71 3.12 -2.78
C LEU A 432 -13.19 2.93 -3.15
N ILE A 433 -13.77 1.78 -2.83
CA ILE A 433 -15.15 1.44 -3.22
C ILE A 433 -16.14 1.55 -2.05
N ILE A 434 -15.66 1.82 -0.82
CA ILE A 434 -16.54 2.03 0.32
C ILE A 434 -17.40 3.28 0.13
N PRO A 435 -18.74 3.20 0.36
CA PRO A 435 -19.65 4.31 0.12
C PRO A 435 -19.30 5.61 0.86
N ASP A 436 -18.68 5.52 2.04
CA ASP A 436 -18.35 6.68 2.88
C ASP A 436 -17.34 7.65 2.24
N ARG A 437 -16.46 7.15 1.35
CA ARG A 437 -15.51 7.99 0.61
C ARG A 437 -16.08 8.58 -0.68
N LYS A 438 -17.22 8.07 -1.17
CA LYS A 438 -17.99 8.63 -2.30
C LYS A 438 -17.17 8.87 -3.57
N LEU A 439 -16.30 7.94 -3.96
CA LEU A 439 -15.47 8.12 -5.16
C LEU A 439 -16.33 8.20 -6.43
N ASP A 440 -15.95 9.12 -7.33
CA ASP A 440 -16.56 9.29 -8.65
C ASP A 440 -15.79 8.54 -9.73
N LEU A 441 -14.46 8.51 -9.61
CA LEU A 441 -13.55 7.84 -10.53
C LEU A 441 -12.46 7.09 -9.76
N ILE A 442 -12.22 5.85 -10.15
CA ILE A 442 -11.10 5.05 -9.67
C ILE A 442 -10.23 4.69 -10.88
N ILE A 443 -8.95 5.06 -10.84
CA ILE A 443 -7.95 4.62 -11.80
C ILE A 443 -7.17 3.46 -11.18
N VAL A 444 -7.02 2.37 -11.92
CA VAL A 444 -6.35 1.14 -11.45
C VAL A 444 -5.19 0.83 -12.37
N TYR A 445 -3.97 0.94 -11.86
CA TYR A 445 -2.80 0.36 -12.51
C TYR A 445 -2.58 -1.05 -11.99
N GLU A 446 -2.72 -2.03 -12.88
CA GLU A 446 -2.55 -3.44 -12.56
C GLU A 446 -1.31 -3.98 -13.26
N ALA A 447 -0.34 -4.45 -12.48
CA ALA A 447 0.86 -5.13 -12.93
C ALA A 447 1.05 -6.44 -12.17
N SER A 448 -0.04 -7.21 -12.04
CA SER A 448 -0.04 -8.53 -11.41
C SER A 448 0.40 -9.64 -12.38
N SER A 449 0.54 -10.86 -11.86
CA SER A 449 1.07 -12.04 -12.59
C SER A 449 0.00 -13.09 -12.90
N ASP A 450 -1.20 -12.67 -13.28
CA ASP A 450 -2.37 -13.55 -13.44
C ASP A 450 -2.42 -14.30 -14.78
N ALA A 451 -1.52 -14.02 -15.72
CA ALA A 451 -1.45 -14.62 -17.06
C ALA A 451 -0.07 -15.25 -17.34
N PRO A 452 0.06 -16.07 -18.39
CA PRO A 452 1.36 -16.62 -18.81
C PRO A 452 2.40 -15.52 -18.95
N ASN A 453 3.64 -15.82 -18.57
CA ASN A 453 4.76 -14.88 -18.56
C ASN A 453 4.57 -13.68 -17.61
N SER A 454 3.76 -13.82 -16.56
CA SER A 454 3.55 -12.79 -15.52
C SER A 454 2.87 -11.53 -16.05
N TRP A 455 1.90 -11.68 -16.96
CA TRP A 455 1.07 -10.59 -17.47
C TRP A 455 -0.29 -10.54 -16.79
N VAL A 456 -1.07 -9.52 -17.13
CA VAL A 456 -2.40 -9.25 -16.57
C VAL A 456 -3.51 -9.77 -17.48
N ASN A 457 -4.64 -10.21 -16.90
CA ASN A 457 -5.83 -10.65 -17.64
C ASN A 457 -7.17 -10.19 -17.05
N GLY A 458 -7.17 -9.36 -16.00
CA GLY A 458 -8.39 -8.86 -15.35
C GLY A 458 -8.98 -9.76 -14.27
N THR A 459 -8.33 -10.88 -13.89
CA THR A 459 -8.81 -11.77 -12.80
C THR A 459 -9.09 -10.99 -11.51
N ASN A 460 -8.23 -10.04 -11.16
CA ASN A 460 -8.38 -9.26 -9.92
C ASN A 460 -9.63 -8.38 -9.93
N LEU A 461 -9.95 -7.72 -11.04
CA LEU A 461 -11.15 -6.89 -11.14
C LEU A 461 -12.43 -7.72 -11.00
N ILE A 462 -12.43 -8.94 -11.53
CA ILE A 462 -13.57 -9.86 -11.38
C ILE A 462 -13.70 -10.30 -9.93
N ASN A 463 -12.59 -10.63 -9.26
CA ASN A 463 -12.61 -10.99 -7.84
C ASN A 463 -13.15 -9.83 -6.99
N THR A 464 -12.68 -8.60 -7.22
CA THR A 464 -13.23 -7.42 -6.55
C THR A 464 -14.71 -7.23 -6.84
N ALA A 465 -15.18 -7.42 -8.08
CA ALA A 465 -16.60 -7.31 -8.40
C ALA A 465 -17.45 -8.37 -7.66
N LEU A 466 -16.95 -9.60 -7.54
CA LEU A 466 -17.62 -10.67 -6.80
C LEU A 466 -17.67 -10.37 -5.30
N THR A 467 -16.56 -9.94 -4.72
CA THR A 467 -16.45 -9.56 -3.32
C THR A 467 -17.37 -8.37 -3.01
N ALA A 468 -17.34 -7.31 -3.83
CA ALA A 468 -18.20 -6.14 -3.68
C ALA A 468 -19.69 -6.49 -3.76
N SER A 469 -20.07 -7.36 -4.70
CA SER A 469 -21.46 -7.86 -4.83
C SER A 469 -21.93 -8.59 -3.58
N GLN A 470 -21.10 -9.49 -3.02
CA GLN A 470 -21.41 -10.18 -1.75
C GLN A 470 -21.58 -9.21 -0.58
N GLY A 471 -20.84 -8.10 -0.59
CA GLY A 471 -20.92 -7.04 0.42
C GLY A 471 -21.97 -5.98 0.19
N ASN A 472 -22.76 -6.08 -0.89
CA ASN A 472 -23.66 -5.02 -1.33
C ASN A 472 -22.95 -3.65 -1.50
N ILE A 473 -21.69 -3.67 -1.95
CA ILE A 473 -20.89 -2.48 -2.27
C ILE A 473 -21.05 -2.19 -3.77
N PRO A 474 -21.43 -0.95 -4.16
CA PRO A 474 -21.50 -0.57 -5.57
C PRO A 474 -20.15 -0.72 -6.28
N PHE A 475 -20.14 -1.50 -7.37
CA PHE A 475 -18.97 -1.67 -8.21
C PHE A 475 -19.37 -1.82 -9.69
N PRO A 476 -18.58 -1.32 -10.65
CA PRO A 476 -18.88 -1.51 -12.07
C PRO A 476 -19.01 -2.97 -12.45
N LYS A 477 -19.88 -3.25 -13.41
CA LYS A 477 -19.93 -4.58 -14.04
C LYS A 477 -18.62 -4.81 -14.81
N ILE A 478 -17.91 -5.87 -14.44
CA ILE A 478 -16.70 -6.33 -15.12
C ILE A 478 -17.03 -7.53 -16.01
N PRO A 479 -16.61 -7.55 -17.29
CA PRO A 479 -16.73 -8.74 -18.14
C PRO A 479 -15.91 -9.91 -17.58
N ASP A 480 -16.27 -11.14 -17.94
CA ASP A 480 -15.46 -12.30 -17.57
C ASP A 480 -14.07 -12.29 -18.25
N VAL A 481 -13.13 -13.06 -17.73
CA VAL A 481 -11.74 -13.12 -18.21
C VAL A 481 -11.66 -13.44 -19.70
N ASN A 482 -12.51 -14.35 -20.20
CA ASN A 482 -12.48 -14.75 -21.60
C ASN A 482 -12.88 -13.57 -22.49
N THR A 483 -13.89 -12.81 -22.07
CA THR A 483 -14.29 -11.58 -22.77
C THR A 483 -13.19 -10.52 -22.75
N ILE A 484 -12.55 -10.28 -21.60
CA ILE A 484 -11.43 -9.31 -21.46
C ILE A 484 -10.30 -9.67 -22.42
N VAL A 485 -9.88 -10.93 -22.44
CA VAL A 485 -8.80 -11.43 -23.30
C VAL A 485 -9.21 -11.40 -24.77
N ALA A 486 -10.40 -11.90 -25.11
CA ALA A 486 -10.86 -11.98 -26.51
C ALA A 486 -11.06 -10.60 -27.17
N GLN A 487 -11.31 -9.55 -26.37
CA GLN A 487 -11.45 -8.17 -26.83
C GLN A 487 -10.17 -7.35 -26.69
N ASN A 488 -9.03 -7.98 -26.33
CA ASN A 488 -7.74 -7.31 -26.13
C ASN A 488 -7.77 -6.17 -25.09
N LEU A 489 -8.69 -6.23 -24.11
CA LEU A 489 -8.82 -5.21 -23.08
C LEU A 489 -7.62 -5.21 -22.12
N SER A 490 -6.90 -6.33 -22.00
CA SER A 490 -5.67 -6.44 -21.20
C SER A 490 -4.45 -5.75 -21.82
N PHE A 491 -4.59 -5.11 -22.98
CA PHE A 491 -3.50 -4.41 -23.70
C PHE A 491 -3.76 -2.90 -23.88
N GLN A 492 -4.86 -2.38 -23.33
CA GLN A 492 -5.23 -0.98 -23.47
C GLN A 492 -6.04 -0.47 -22.26
N PRO A 493 -5.97 0.84 -21.96
CA PRO A 493 -6.84 1.51 -21.01
C PRO A 493 -8.31 1.25 -21.32
N THR A 494 -9.07 0.85 -20.31
CA THR A 494 -10.47 0.49 -20.47
C THR A 494 -11.33 1.11 -19.37
N PHE A 495 -12.41 1.79 -19.76
CA PHE A 495 -13.42 2.29 -18.84
C PHE A 495 -14.51 1.26 -18.57
N PHE A 496 -14.88 1.08 -17.29
CA PHE A 496 -16.02 0.29 -16.85
C PHE A 496 -16.98 1.15 -16.02
N GLY A 497 -18.29 0.95 -16.19
CA GLY A 497 -19.32 1.64 -15.39
C GLY A 497 -19.97 2.86 -16.05
N CYS A 498 -19.73 3.13 -17.34
CA CYS A 498 -20.30 4.30 -18.04
C CYS A 498 -21.85 4.40 -18.00
N ASN A 499 -22.54 3.27 -17.84
CA ASN A 499 -24.00 3.19 -17.74
C ASN A 499 -24.48 2.75 -16.34
N ALA A 500 -23.62 2.81 -15.33
CA ALA A 500 -23.97 2.43 -13.97
C ALA A 500 -24.77 3.55 -13.28
N SER A 501 -25.35 3.23 -12.12
CA SER A 501 -25.99 4.23 -11.26
C SER A 501 -24.98 5.25 -10.73
N SER A 502 -25.45 6.44 -10.35
CA SER A 502 -24.59 7.51 -9.79
C SER A 502 -23.90 7.15 -8.47
N SER A 503 -24.31 6.07 -7.79
CA SER A 503 -23.64 5.55 -6.60
C SER A 503 -22.47 4.61 -6.91
N THR A 504 -22.21 4.31 -8.19
CA THR A 504 -21.14 3.41 -8.64
C THR A 504 -20.02 4.25 -9.27
N PRO A 505 -18.78 4.17 -8.77
CA PRO A 505 -17.66 4.91 -9.36
C PRO A 505 -17.41 4.45 -10.79
N LEU A 506 -17.01 5.38 -11.66
CA LEU A 506 -16.40 5.03 -12.94
C LEU A 506 -15.03 4.38 -12.66
N LEU A 507 -14.67 3.33 -13.40
CA LEU A 507 -13.38 2.66 -13.25
C LEU A 507 -12.58 2.77 -14.54
N LEU A 508 -11.37 3.32 -14.47
CA LEU A 508 -10.38 3.28 -15.55
C LEU A 508 -9.31 2.25 -15.21
N TRP A 509 -9.24 1.17 -15.96
CA TRP A 509 -8.24 0.13 -15.79
C TRP A 509 -7.07 0.32 -16.75
N LEU A 510 -5.86 0.32 -16.21
CA LEU A 510 -4.58 0.46 -16.89
C LEU A 510 -3.78 -0.84 -16.68
N PRO A 511 -3.99 -1.87 -17.52
CA PRO A 511 -3.24 -3.11 -17.42
C PRO A 511 -1.79 -2.92 -17.90
N ASN A 512 -0.82 -3.38 -17.12
CA ASN A 512 0.56 -3.45 -17.54
C ASN A 512 0.67 -4.43 -18.73
N ALA A 513 1.16 -3.89 -19.84
CA ALA A 513 1.34 -4.59 -21.10
C ALA A 513 2.64 -4.09 -21.74
N PRO A 514 3.29 -4.87 -22.62
CA PRO A 514 4.55 -4.48 -23.24
C PRO A 514 4.32 -3.42 -24.33
N TRP A 515 4.34 -2.16 -23.93
CA TRP A 515 4.16 -1.00 -24.80
C TRP A 515 5.47 -0.53 -25.41
N THR A 516 6.45 -0.22 -24.55
CA THR A 516 7.80 0.21 -24.93
C THR A 516 8.87 -0.79 -24.49
N GLY A 517 8.54 -1.72 -23.59
CA GLY A 517 9.45 -2.78 -23.17
C GLY A 517 8.77 -3.87 -22.34
N TYR A 518 9.51 -4.96 -22.13
CA TYR A 518 9.11 -6.04 -21.24
C TYR A 518 9.40 -5.65 -19.79
N THR A 519 8.34 -5.39 -19.02
CA THR A 519 8.40 -4.92 -17.63
C THR A 519 8.01 -5.98 -16.60
N ASN A 520 7.70 -7.19 -17.06
CA ASN A 520 7.36 -8.37 -16.26
C ASN A 520 8.60 -8.96 -15.55
N TYR A 521 9.37 -8.12 -14.86
CA TYR A 521 10.50 -8.52 -14.02
C TYR A 521 10.01 -9.40 -12.88
N SER A 522 10.89 -10.29 -12.40
CA SER A 522 10.57 -11.15 -11.26
C SER A 522 10.29 -10.31 -10.02
N TYR A 523 9.28 -10.69 -9.24
CA TYR A 523 9.03 -10.09 -7.93
C TYR A 523 10.21 -10.28 -6.96
N ALA A 524 11.06 -11.28 -7.20
CA ALA A 524 12.26 -11.57 -6.40
C ALA A 524 13.46 -10.70 -6.76
N GLN A 525 13.35 -9.83 -7.77
CA GLN A 525 14.44 -8.95 -8.18
C GLN A 525 14.64 -7.84 -7.13
N THR A 526 15.84 -7.82 -6.55
CA THR A 526 16.21 -6.96 -5.40
C THR A 526 16.90 -5.66 -5.78
N GLN A 527 17.29 -5.50 -7.06
CA GLN A 527 17.92 -4.30 -7.62
C GLN A 527 17.55 -4.11 -9.08
N PHE A 528 17.54 -2.87 -9.55
CA PHE A 528 17.20 -2.48 -10.91
C PHE A 528 18.26 -1.53 -11.46
N THR A 529 18.80 -1.87 -12.63
CA THR A 529 19.66 -0.93 -13.38
C THR A 529 18.86 0.32 -13.76
N THR A 530 19.54 1.45 -13.96
CA THR A 530 18.91 2.69 -14.45
C THR A 530 18.04 2.44 -15.68
N ASN A 531 18.51 1.62 -16.62
CA ASN A 531 17.76 1.29 -17.83
C ASN A 531 16.47 0.49 -17.53
N GLN A 532 16.49 -0.46 -16.59
CA GLN A 532 15.27 -1.19 -16.20
C GLN A 532 14.27 -0.26 -15.50
N VAL A 533 14.75 0.66 -14.66
CA VAL A 533 13.91 1.70 -14.04
C VAL A 533 13.27 2.57 -15.12
N ASP A 534 14.06 3.07 -16.07
CA ASP A 534 13.58 3.93 -17.15
C ASP A 534 12.56 3.21 -18.03
N ILE A 535 12.79 1.94 -18.38
CA ILE A 535 11.84 1.12 -19.16
C ILE A 535 10.54 0.92 -18.39
N ALA A 536 10.58 0.59 -17.09
CA ALA A 536 9.38 0.38 -16.29
C ALA A 536 8.53 1.65 -16.18
N LEU A 537 9.18 2.80 -15.94
CA LEU A 537 8.52 4.10 -15.86
C LEU A 537 7.91 4.51 -17.21
N GLU A 538 8.69 4.43 -18.29
CA GLU A 538 8.26 4.83 -19.63
C GLU A 538 7.11 3.93 -20.13
N ASN A 539 7.18 2.62 -19.90
CA ASN A 539 6.13 1.70 -20.32
C ASN A 539 4.78 2.04 -19.66
N ALA A 540 4.78 2.22 -18.33
CA ALA A 540 3.57 2.59 -17.61
C ALA A 540 3.09 4.01 -17.96
N PHE A 541 4.03 4.93 -18.25
CA PHE A 541 3.70 6.26 -18.76
C PHE A 541 2.94 6.17 -20.09
N GLN A 542 3.40 5.34 -21.04
CA GLN A 542 2.72 5.20 -22.32
C GLN A 542 1.38 4.48 -22.20
N VAL A 543 1.26 3.46 -21.34
CA VAL A 543 -0.04 2.84 -21.00
C VAL A 543 -1.03 3.89 -20.49
N ALA A 544 -0.60 4.80 -19.62
CA ALA A 544 -1.49 5.81 -19.04
C ALA A 544 -1.85 6.96 -20.00
N THR A 545 -0.98 7.27 -20.97
CA THR A 545 -1.16 8.42 -21.88
C THR A 545 -1.67 8.05 -23.26
N GLU A 546 -1.66 6.76 -23.64
CA GLU A 546 -1.97 6.28 -24.99
C GLU A 546 -1.15 6.96 -26.10
N ARG A 547 -0.02 7.60 -25.75
CA ARG A 547 0.86 8.26 -26.71
C ARG A 547 2.00 7.31 -27.07
N ALA A 548 2.60 7.54 -28.22
CA ALA A 548 3.95 7.06 -28.49
C ALA A 548 4.84 8.30 -28.51
N THR A 549 5.94 8.29 -27.77
CA THR A 549 7.02 9.26 -27.99
C THR A 549 7.49 9.14 -29.46
N ASP A 550 7.74 10.28 -30.11
CA ASP A 550 7.92 10.44 -31.55
C ASP A 550 8.60 9.23 -32.25
N GLY A 551 7.83 8.53 -33.10
CA GLY A 551 8.37 7.61 -34.10
C GLY A 551 8.44 6.12 -33.74
N GLN A 552 8.19 5.69 -32.50
CA GLN A 552 8.10 4.26 -32.19
C GLN A 552 6.65 3.75 -32.25
N ARG A 553 6.38 2.84 -33.19
CA ARG A 553 5.13 2.07 -33.21
C ARG A 553 5.06 1.20 -31.96
N ARG A 554 3.83 0.95 -31.46
CA ARG A 554 3.53 -0.09 -30.46
C ARG A 554 4.41 -1.31 -30.72
N VAL A 555 5.09 -1.81 -29.69
CA VAL A 555 5.85 -3.07 -29.78
C VAL A 555 4.82 -4.20 -29.99
N HIS A 556 4.54 -4.48 -31.26
CA HIS A 556 3.68 -5.54 -31.79
C HIS A 556 2.18 -5.48 -31.40
N GLN A 557 1.33 -5.13 -32.38
CA GLN A 557 0.00 -5.73 -32.48
C GLN A 557 0.21 -7.22 -32.79
N PHE A 558 -0.11 -8.10 -31.84
CA PHE A 558 -0.29 -9.52 -32.11
C PHE A 558 -1.75 -9.80 -32.47
#